data_AF-A0ABD5S2K0-F1
#
_entry.id   AF-A0ABD5S2K0-F1
#
_cell.length_a   1.000
_cell.length_b   1.000
_cell.length_c   1.000
_cell.angle_alpha   90.00
_cell.angle_beta   90.00
_cell.angle_gamma   90.00
#
_symmetry.space_group_name_H-M   'P 1'
#
loop_
_entity.id
_entity.type
_entity.pdbx_description
1 polymer ?
#
loop_
_entity_poly.entity_id
_entity_poly.type
_entity_poly.pdbx_seq_one_letter_code
_entity_poly.pdbx_strand_id
1 'polypeptide(L)'
;MTDHANRTNERGEPTASVRYLLKLSRPRFWFYLAGPVVVGVAFGARSVSELFTPVALALFAYFLVPANVLLYGVNDVFDADVDEENPKKEEREVRFEGSRGVVAAVAVSGLLGLALFPLTDPAAWPWLAG
;
A
#
# COMPACT_ATOMS: atom_id res chain seq x y z
N MET A 1 19.85 45.25 14.48
CA MET A 1 21.04 45.05 13.64
C MET A 1 21.53 43.64 13.91
N THR A 2 21.08 42.66 13.10
CA THR A 2 21.58 41.28 12.82
C THR A 2 22.01 40.38 14.00
N ASP A 3 21.61 39.11 14.15
CA ASP A 3 21.49 38.04 13.15
C ASP A 3 20.79 36.82 13.83
N HIS A 4 19.58 36.37 13.50
CA HIS A 4 19.21 35.53 12.35
C HIS A 4 20.07 34.27 12.06
N ALA A 5 20.60 33.59 13.07
CA ALA A 5 21.25 32.29 12.83
C ALA A 5 21.04 31.25 13.95
N ASN A 6 19.82 30.71 14.07
CA ASN A 6 19.66 29.34 14.62
C ASN A 6 18.32 28.68 14.23
N ARG A 7 18.00 28.70 12.92
CA ARG A 7 16.79 28.08 12.35
C ARG A 7 17.07 26.83 11.51
N THR A 8 18.14 26.11 11.84
CA THR A 8 18.55 24.90 11.12
C THR A 8 18.88 23.81 12.12
N ASN A 9 17.84 23.13 12.63
CA ASN A 9 18.02 21.76 13.09
C ASN A 9 16.70 20.96 12.93
N GLU A 10 16.65 20.21 11.83
CA GLU A 10 16.18 18.82 11.80
C GLU A 10 14.73 18.51 12.23
N ARG A 11 13.74 19.14 11.57
CA ARG A 11 12.46 18.45 11.37
C ARG A 11 12.64 17.42 10.25
N GLY A 12 13.27 16.29 10.57
CA GLY A 12 13.14 15.10 9.75
C GLY A 12 11.65 14.80 9.62
N GLU A 13 11.13 14.87 8.40
CA GLU A 13 9.73 14.55 8.14
C GLU A 13 9.39 13.21 8.81
N PRO A 14 8.27 13.10 9.54
CA PRO A 14 7.92 11.86 10.20
C PRO A 14 7.74 10.78 9.13
N THR A 15 8.75 9.92 8.98
CA THR A 15 8.66 8.73 8.15
C THR A 15 7.42 7.95 8.57
N ALA A 16 6.55 7.62 7.61
CA ALA A 16 5.34 6.86 7.88
C ALA A 16 5.70 5.57 8.63
N SER A 17 5.30 5.49 9.91
CA SER A 17 5.64 4.32 10.72
C SER A 17 4.99 3.06 10.15
N VAL A 18 5.62 1.89 10.35
CA VAL A 18 5.05 0.60 9.94
C VAL A 18 3.64 0.40 10.50
N ARG A 19 3.42 0.80 11.77
CA ARG A 19 2.11 0.73 12.42
C ARG A 19 1.07 1.60 11.71
N TYR A 20 1.47 2.76 11.21
CA TYR A 20 0.61 3.64 10.43
C TYR A 20 0.24 2.98 9.08
N LEU A 21 1.23 2.48 8.32
CA LEU A 21 0.99 1.81 7.03
C LEU A 21 0.08 0.57 7.17
N LEU A 22 0.23 -0.20 8.26
CA LEU A 22 -0.66 -1.32 8.56
C LEU A 22 -2.10 -0.86 8.81
N LYS A 23 -2.31 0.24 9.53
CA LYS A 23 -3.66 0.81 9.71
C LYS A 23 -4.22 1.36 8.40
N LEU A 24 -3.38 2.06 7.62
CA LEU A 24 -3.73 2.61 6.30
C LEU A 24 -4.19 1.51 5.34
N SER A 25 -3.56 0.33 5.38
CA SER A 25 -3.96 -0.83 4.56
C SER A 25 -5.32 -1.44 4.93
N ARG A 26 -6.01 -0.90 5.95
CA ARG A 26 -7.33 -1.32 6.46
C ARG A 26 -7.46 -2.85 6.62
N PRO A 27 -6.86 -3.46 7.68
CA PRO A 27 -6.74 -4.92 7.83
C PRO A 27 -8.03 -5.73 7.70
N ARG A 28 -9.17 -5.11 8.00
CA ARG A 28 -10.50 -5.72 7.86
C ARG A 28 -10.85 -6.09 6.41
N PHE A 29 -10.24 -5.42 5.43
CA PHE A 29 -10.53 -5.58 4.01
C PHE A 29 -9.44 -6.32 3.24
N TRP A 30 -8.37 -6.79 3.89
CA TRP A 30 -7.24 -7.44 3.22
C TRP A 30 -7.66 -8.58 2.29
N PHE A 31 -8.62 -9.41 2.71
CA PHE A 31 -9.09 -10.54 1.94
C PHE A 31 -9.99 -10.19 0.75
N TYR A 32 -10.39 -8.92 0.57
CA TYR A 32 -11.08 -8.50 -0.65
C TYR A 32 -10.13 -8.54 -1.85
N LEU A 33 -8.84 -8.23 -1.63
CA LEU A 33 -7.80 -8.33 -2.64
C LEU A 33 -7.08 -9.68 -2.59
N ALA A 34 -6.73 -10.16 -1.40
CA ALA A 34 -5.99 -11.42 -1.26
C ALA A 34 -6.86 -12.66 -1.52
N GLY A 35 -8.17 -12.60 -1.30
CA GLY A 35 -9.10 -13.72 -1.49
C GLY A 35 -9.13 -14.22 -2.94
N PRO A 36 -9.34 -13.35 -3.95
CA PRO A 36 -9.27 -13.74 -5.36
C PRO A 36 -7.94 -14.39 -5.76
N VAL A 37 -6.82 -13.95 -5.18
CA VAL A 37 -5.50 -14.57 -5.41
C VAL A 37 -5.48 -16.00 -4.89
N VAL A 38 -5.96 -16.23 -3.66
CA VAL A 38 -6.06 -17.59 -3.09
C VAL A 38 -6.93 -18.49 -3.97
N VAL A 39 -8.06 -17.98 -4.43
CA VAL A 39 -8.96 -18.72 -5.34
C VAL A 39 -8.27 -19.04 -6.66
N GLY A 40 -7.58 -18.08 -7.28
CA GLY A 40 -6.88 -18.28 -8.55
C GLY A 40 -5.73 -19.28 -8.44
N VAL A 41 -4.92 -19.18 -7.38
CA VAL A 41 -3.84 -20.14 -7.09
C VAL A 41 -4.41 -21.54 -6.85
N ALA A 42 -5.48 -21.66 -6.06
CA ALA A 42 -6.11 -22.95 -5.79
C ALA A 42 -6.73 -23.57 -7.03
N PHE A 43 -7.31 -22.75 -7.91
CA PHE A 43 -7.88 -23.20 -9.18
C PHE A 43 -6.81 -23.68 -10.18
N GLY A 44 -5.66 -23.00 -10.24
CA GLY A 44 -4.56 -23.36 -11.13
C GLY A 44 -3.66 -24.48 -10.63
N ALA A 45 -3.71 -24.80 -9.33
CA ALA A 45 -2.84 -25.80 -8.72
C ALA A 45 -3.25 -27.23 -9.08
N ARG A 46 -2.27 -28.03 -9.51
CA ARG A 46 -2.42 -29.47 -9.80
C ARG A 46 -2.03 -30.36 -8.61
N SER A 47 -1.41 -29.77 -7.59
CA SER A 47 -1.04 -30.43 -6.34
C SER A 47 -1.08 -29.46 -5.16
N VAL A 48 -1.14 -30.00 -3.94
CA VAL A 48 -1.09 -29.18 -2.71
C VAL A 48 0.21 -28.39 -2.60
N SER A 49 1.33 -28.91 -3.11
CA SER A 49 2.61 -28.19 -3.07
C SER A 49 2.63 -26.94 -3.96
N GLU A 50 1.85 -26.92 -5.05
CA GLU A 50 1.75 -25.76 -5.94
C GLU A 50 1.07 -24.55 -5.25
N LEU A 51 0.26 -24.77 -4.20
CA LEU A 51 -0.37 -23.70 -3.39
C LEU A 51 0.63 -22.84 -2.62
N PHE A 52 1.82 -23.39 -2.34
CA PHE A 52 2.84 -22.76 -1.50
C PHE A 52 4.10 -22.40 -2.29
N THR A 53 3.98 -22.25 -3.61
CA THR A 53 5.09 -21.79 -4.45
C THR A 53 5.53 -20.39 -4.03
N PRO A 54 6.81 -20.02 -4.22
CA PRO A 54 7.29 -18.67 -3.91
C PRO A 54 6.47 -17.57 -4.59
N VAL A 55 6.01 -17.80 -5.82
CA VAL A 55 5.16 -16.87 -6.57
C VAL A 55 3.79 -16.73 -5.92
N ALA A 56 3.12 -17.84 -5.57
CA ALA A 56 1.82 -17.81 -4.88
C ALA A 56 1.91 -17.05 -3.55
N LEU A 57 2.94 -17.31 -2.76
CA LEU A 57 3.17 -16.63 -1.48
C LEU A 57 3.48 -15.15 -1.67
N ALA A 58 4.27 -14.78 -2.69
CA ALA A 58 4.59 -13.40 -3.00
C ALA A 58 3.36 -12.61 -3.45
N LEU A 59 2.54 -13.19 -4.34
CA LEU A 59 1.27 -12.60 -4.77
C LEU A 59 0.32 -12.44 -3.59
N PHE A 60 0.15 -13.48 -2.76
CA PHE A 60 -0.70 -13.40 -1.57
C PHE A 60 -0.23 -12.28 -0.64
N ALA A 61 1.07 -12.24 -0.30
CA ALA A 61 1.63 -11.21 0.57
C ALA A 61 1.45 -9.80 0.00
N TYR A 62 1.65 -9.63 -1.31
CA TYR A 62 1.45 -8.36 -2.02
C TYR A 62 -0.01 -7.89 -1.97
N PHE A 63 -0.96 -8.76 -2.30
CA PHE A 63 -2.38 -8.41 -2.28
C PHE A 63 -2.95 -8.30 -0.85
N LEU A 64 -2.27 -8.87 0.14
CA LEU A 64 -2.64 -8.72 1.54
C LEU A 64 -2.31 -7.32 2.06
N VAL A 65 -1.10 -6.80 1.81
CA VAL A 65 -0.65 -5.53 2.43
C VAL A 65 -0.27 -4.45 1.40
N PRO A 66 0.80 -4.58 0.58
CA PRO A 66 1.19 -3.54 -0.38
C PRO A 66 0.07 -3.05 -1.30
N ALA A 67 -0.75 -3.95 -1.87
CA ALA A 67 -1.85 -3.57 -2.76
C ALA A 67 -2.92 -2.76 -2.03
N ASN A 68 -3.19 -3.08 -0.76
CA ASN A 68 -4.11 -2.29 0.07
C ASN A 68 -3.50 -0.93 0.44
N VAL A 69 -2.19 -0.85 0.68
CA VAL A 69 -1.48 0.43 0.87
C VAL A 69 -1.56 1.28 -0.40
N LEU A 70 -1.39 0.67 -1.57
CA LEU A 70 -1.55 1.37 -2.85
C LEU A 70 -2.98 1.89 -3.01
N LEU A 71 -3.98 1.02 -2.88
CA LEU A 71 -5.40 1.36 -3.05
C LEU A 71 -5.84 2.47 -2.08
N TYR A 72 -5.63 2.28 -0.78
CA TYR A 72 -6.10 3.23 0.22
C TYR A 72 -5.17 4.44 0.36
N GLY A 73 -3.87 4.28 0.13
CA GLY A 73 -2.93 5.39 0.16
C GLY A 73 -3.13 6.36 -1.00
N VAL A 74 -3.49 5.87 -2.20
CA VAL A 74 -3.93 6.72 -3.31
C VAL A 74 -5.19 7.48 -2.91
N ASN A 75 -6.22 6.79 -2.42
CA ASN A 75 -7.47 7.43 -1.99
C ASN A 75 -7.21 8.51 -0.94
N ASP A 76 -6.45 8.20 0.12
CA ASP A 76 -6.15 9.14 1.20
C ASP A 76 -5.31 10.35 0.71
N VAL A 77 -4.47 10.20 -0.33
CA VAL A 77 -3.73 11.34 -0.94
C VAL A 77 -4.65 12.26 -1.73
N PHE A 78 -5.59 11.70 -2.50
CA PHE A 78 -6.51 12.49 -3.32
C PHE A 78 -7.70 13.06 -2.53
N ASP A 79 -8.09 12.41 -1.44
CA ASP A 79 -9.16 12.88 -0.53
C ASP A 79 -8.65 13.86 0.54
N ALA A 80 -7.32 14.08 0.63
CA ALA A 80 -6.68 14.90 1.67
C ALA A 80 -7.25 16.34 1.73
N ASP A 81 -7.41 16.98 0.58
CA ASP A 81 -7.91 18.36 0.48
C ASP A 81 -9.41 18.46 0.87
N VAL A 82 -10.18 17.40 0.64
CA VAL A 82 -11.63 17.35 0.92
C VAL A 82 -11.90 16.98 2.38
N ASP A 83 -11.04 16.17 2.97
CA ASP A 83 -11.12 15.77 4.39
C ASP A 83 -10.70 16.88 5.36
N GLU A 84 -9.98 17.91 4.90
CA GLU A 84 -9.51 19.03 5.74
C GLU A 84 -10.68 19.90 6.27
N GLU A 85 -11.80 19.96 5.54
CA GLU A 85 -12.98 20.75 5.91
C GLU A 85 -14.06 19.96 6.68
N ASN A 86 -13.85 18.67 6.98
CA ASN A 86 -14.89 17.81 7.53
C ASN A 86 -14.89 17.81 9.09
N PRO A 87 -15.88 18.43 9.78
CA PRO A 87 -15.86 18.62 11.23
C PRO A 87 -15.96 17.31 12.04
N LYS A 88 -16.31 16.19 11.39
CA LYS A 88 -16.47 14.88 12.03
C LYS A 88 -15.15 14.12 12.25
N LYS A 89 -14.01 14.67 11.80
CA LYS A 89 -12.68 14.06 11.97
C LYS A 89 -11.82 14.71 13.07
N GLU A 90 -12.37 15.62 13.87
CA GLU A 90 -11.59 16.39 14.87
C GLU A 90 -11.01 15.54 16.03
N GLU A 91 -11.52 14.34 16.30
CA GLU A 91 -11.13 13.56 17.50
C GLU A 91 -9.97 12.55 17.31
N ARG A 92 -9.35 12.42 16.14
CA ARG A 92 -8.34 11.36 15.94
C ARG A 92 -7.01 11.89 15.42
N GLU A 93 -6.14 12.15 16.39
CA GLU A 93 -4.68 12.19 16.35
C GLU A 93 -4.01 12.00 14.97
N VAL A 94 -3.14 12.97 14.67
CA VAL A 94 -2.21 13.07 13.53
C VAL A 94 -2.84 13.72 12.29
N ARG A 95 -2.71 15.06 12.25
CA ARG A 95 -2.88 15.85 11.03
C ARG A 95 -2.09 15.18 9.90
N PHE A 96 -2.81 14.84 8.84
CA PHE A 96 -2.27 14.31 7.60
C PHE A 96 -1.59 15.47 6.86
N GLU A 97 -0.36 15.84 7.24
CA GLU A 97 0.51 16.65 6.38
C GLU A 97 1.15 15.68 5.39
N GLY A 98 0.51 15.44 4.23
CA GLY A 98 0.98 14.64 3.09
C GLY A 98 2.42 14.12 3.17
N SER A 99 2.66 13.14 4.06
CA SER A 99 4.03 12.84 4.44
C SER A 99 4.69 12.14 3.26
N ARG A 100 5.91 12.56 2.87
CA ARG A 100 6.64 11.94 1.75
C ARG A 100 6.78 10.43 1.94
N GLY A 101 6.71 9.95 3.18
CA GLY A 101 6.66 8.53 3.52
C GLY A 101 5.44 7.78 2.99
N VAL A 102 4.23 8.36 3.00
CA VAL A 102 3.02 7.72 2.44
C VAL A 102 3.10 7.68 0.92
N VAL A 103 3.48 8.80 0.29
CA VAL A 103 3.67 8.85 -1.16
C VAL A 103 4.74 7.86 -1.61
N ALA A 104 5.85 7.77 -0.88
CA ALA A 104 6.89 6.77 -1.13
C ALA A 104 6.37 5.33 -0.95
N ALA A 105 5.61 5.05 0.11
CA ALA A 105 5.02 3.74 0.32
C ALA A 105 4.04 3.34 -0.80
N VAL A 106 3.20 4.28 -1.25
CA VAL A 106 2.30 4.09 -2.40
C VAL A 106 3.10 3.81 -3.66
N ALA A 107 4.13 4.60 -3.95
CA ALA A 107 4.99 4.41 -5.12
C ALA A 107 5.72 3.05 -5.09
N VAL A 108 6.29 2.68 -3.94
CA VAL A 108 6.94 1.38 -3.74
C VAL A 108 5.94 0.24 -3.92
N SER A 109 4.72 0.35 -3.37
CA SER A 109 3.67 -0.65 -3.59
C SER A 109 3.32 -0.78 -5.08
N GLY A 110 3.20 0.32 -5.81
CA GLY A 110 2.97 0.28 -7.27
C GLY A 110 4.11 -0.42 -8.02
N LEU A 111 5.36 -0.07 -7.71
CA LEU A 111 6.54 -0.70 -8.30
C LEU A 111 6.63 -2.20 -7.99
N LEU A 112 6.30 -2.61 -6.76
CA LEU A 112 6.23 -4.02 -6.37
C LEU A 112 5.19 -4.78 -7.21
N GLY A 113 4.02 -4.18 -7.45
CA GLY A 113 3.01 -4.76 -8.33
C GLY A 113 3.52 -5.00 -9.74
N LEU A 114 4.20 -4.00 -10.32
CA LEU A 114 4.83 -4.13 -11.64
C LEU A 114 5.94 -5.18 -11.65
N ALA A 115 6.72 -5.29 -10.58
CA ALA A 115 7.78 -6.29 -10.46
C ALA A 115 7.26 -7.73 -10.34
N LEU A 116 6.07 -7.92 -9.77
CA LEU A 116 5.43 -9.23 -9.66
C LEU A 116 4.75 -9.69 -10.95
N PHE A 117 4.31 -8.75 -11.80
CA PHE A 117 3.67 -9.06 -13.08
C PHE A 117 4.42 -10.11 -13.93
N PRO A 118 5.72 -9.95 -14.25
CA PRO A 118 6.44 -10.92 -15.08
C PRO A 118 6.67 -12.28 -14.40
N LEU A 119 6.42 -12.41 -13.10
CA LEU A 119 6.51 -13.68 -12.36
C LEU A 119 5.24 -14.52 -12.48
N THR A 120 4.16 -13.96 -13.02
CA THR A 120 2.91 -14.68 -13.28
C THR A 120 3.01 -15.52 -14.56
N ASP A 121 2.19 -16.57 -14.65
CA ASP A 121 2.11 -17.39 -15.85
C ASP A 121 1.78 -16.51 -17.08
N PRO A 122 2.53 -16.60 -18.19
CA PRO A 122 2.23 -15.86 -19.41
C PRO A 122 0.79 -16.02 -19.92
N ALA A 123 0.13 -17.14 -19.62
CA ALA A 123 -1.28 -17.35 -19.94
C ALA A 123 -2.21 -16.35 -19.23
N ALA A 124 -1.78 -15.77 -18.10
CA ALA A 124 -2.54 -14.77 -17.34
C ALA A 124 -2.36 -13.34 -17.86
N TRP A 125 -1.32 -13.05 -18.67
CA TRP A 125 -0.96 -11.69 -19.07
C TRP A 125 -2.07 -10.92 -19.79
N PRO A 126 -2.83 -11.50 -20.74
CA PRO A 126 -3.93 -10.78 -21.41
C PRO A 126 -5.00 -10.29 -20.42
N TRP A 127 -5.22 -11.02 -19.33
CA TRP A 127 -6.22 -10.68 -18.32
C TRP A 127 -5.71 -9.66 -17.30
N LEU A 128 -4.39 -9.59 -17.11
CA LEU A 128 -3.75 -8.67 -16.16
C LEU A 128 -3.38 -7.32 -16.80
N ALA A 129 -3.03 -7.31 -18.09
CA ALA A 129 -2.61 -6.11 -18.81
C ALA A 129 -3.80 -5.29 -19.37
N GLY A 130 -4.97 -5.92 -19.53
CA GLY A 130 -6.16 -5.32 -20.15
C GLY A 130 -6.29 -5.62 -21.62
#